data_AF-A0A1V3ISB6-F1
#
_entry.id   AF-A0A1V3ISB6-F1
#
_cell.length_a   1.000
_cell.length_b   1.000
_cell.length_c   1.000
_cell.angle_alpha   90.00
_cell.angle_beta   90.00
_cell.angle_gamma   90.00
#
_symmetry.space_group_name_H-M   'P 1'
#
loop_
_entity.id
_entity.type
_entity.pdbx_description
1 polymer ?
#
loop_
_entity_poly.entity_id
_entity_poly.type
_entity_poly.pdbx_seq_one_letter_code
_entity_poly.pdbx_strand_id
1 'polypeptide(L)'
;MNVTMKKTAVAMIVALMLAGCSSSDGDSPSRQPAEPVPTVKAIDYSKQSVQQLEQSATTAQKVLSDSQTKLTQVETQITEINRRITTLNEEIRVLEKAEKPDANALKEKRDALVEANQALTVQNKILVVAQQDVKQAQINVTNVQNILIEKKAEQEKPPVVVVPDNPSQPNQPTQPEQPSEPE
;
A
#
# COMPACT_ATOMS: atom_id res chain seq x y z
N MET A 1 30.35 13.60 -17.44
CA MET A 1 30.38 12.83 -16.17
C MET A 1 29.14 11.97 -16.08
N ASN A 2 29.34 10.75 -15.57
CA ASN A 2 28.50 9.56 -15.71
C ASN A 2 27.02 9.70 -15.30
N VAL A 3 26.19 9.05 -16.12
CA VAL A 3 24.87 8.49 -15.78
C VAL A 3 24.98 7.61 -14.53
N THR A 4 23.92 7.43 -13.75
CA THR A 4 23.31 6.09 -13.49
C THR A 4 22.12 6.21 -12.52
N MET A 5 20.96 5.79 -13.03
CA MET A 5 19.73 5.45 -12.32
C MET A 5 19.99 4.50 -11.15
N LYS A 6 19.51 4.81 -9.94
CA LYS A 6 19.33 3.77 -8.91
C LYS A 6 18.00 3.06 -9.18
N LYS A 7 18.08 2.04 -10.04
CA LYS A 7 17.05 1.02 -10.19
C LYS A 7 16.97 0.17 -8.93
N THR A 8 15.75 0.00 -8.48
CA THR A 8 15.21 -1.04 -7.60
C THR A 8 15.82 -2.41 -7.92
N ALA A 9 16.33 -3.11 -6.91
CA ALA A 9 16.63 -4.53 -6.99
C ALA A 9 16.17 -5.20 -5.70
N VAL A 10 14.90 -5.62 -5.71
CA VAL A 10 14.40 -6.68 -4.83
C VAL A 10 14.65 -7.97 -5.59
N ALA A 11 15.50 -8.84 -5.07
CA ALA A 11 15.59 -10.23 -5.50
C ALA A 11 15.85 -11.09 -4.27
N MET A 12 14.76 -11.63 -3.71
CA MET A 12 14.81 -12.87 -2.95
C MET A 12 15.25 -14.00 -3.88
N ILE A 13 16.07 -14.92 -3.39
CA ILE A 13 15.93 -16.38 -3.55
C ILE A 13 16.78 -17.02 -2.43
N VAL A 14 16.11 -17.57 -1.42
CA VAL A 14 16.69 -18.58 -0.52
C VAL A 14 16.33 -19.92 -1.13
N ALA A 15 17.30 -20.61 -1.72
CA ALA A 15 17.14 -21.98 -2.18
C ALA A 15 17.75 -22.91 -1.14
N LEU A 16 16.91 -23.45 -0.25
CA LEU A 16 17.22 -24.68 0.47
C LEU A 16 16.91 -25.85 -0.47
N MET A 17 17.94 -26.48 -1.04
CA MET A 17 17.84 -27.80 -1.66
C MET A 17 18.52 -28.80 -0.73
N LEU A 18 17.70 -29.54 0.00
CA LEU A 18 18.08 -30.78 0.66
C LEU A 18 18.37 -31.82 -0.43
N ALA A 19 19.64 -32.08 -0.71
CA ALA A 19 20.06 -33.28 -1.45
C ALA A 19 20.38 -34.38 -0.44
N GLY A 20 19.68 -35.50 -0.58
CA GLY A 20 19.76 -36.64 0.31
C GLY A 20 20.84 -37.68 -0.02
N CYS A 21 20.95 -38.60 0.95
CA CYS A 21 21.18 -40.05 0.86
C CYS A 21 22.48 -40.62 0.24
N SER A 22 23.25 -41.33 1.08
CA SER A 22 23.69 -42.74 0.89
C SER A 22 24.47 -43.21 2.14
N SER A 23 23.96 -44.14 2.96
CA SER A 23 24.13 -45.62 2.95
C SER A 23 25.32 -46.13 3.79
N SER A 24 25.06 -46.87 4.89
CA SER A 24 25.76 -48.10 5.32
C SER A 24 25.27 -48.59 6.70
N ASP A 25 25.17 -49.91 6.82
CA ASP A 25 24.60 -50.74 7.90
C ASP A 25 25.30 -50.69 9.29
N GLY A 26 24.54 -51.08 10.33
CA GLY A 26 25.06 -51.93 11.42
C GLY A 26 25.01 -51.41 12.87
N ASP A 27 24.18 -52.08 13.68
CA ASP A 27 24.30 -52.36 15.13
C ASP A 27 23.73 -51.40 16.21
N SER A 28 23.32 -52.01 17.34
CA SER A 28 22.26 -51.57 18.29
C SER A 28 22.70 -50.60 19.43
N PRO A 29 21.81 -50.20 20.36
CA PRO A 29 21.39 -48.82 20.60
C PRO A 29 22.14 -48.12 21.75
N SER A 30 23.00 -47.15 21.45
CA SER A 30 23.43 -46.17 22.44
C SER A 30 22.40 -45.03 22.50
N ARG A 31 21.58 -44.98 23.55
CA ARG A 31 20.80 -43.78 23.92
C ARG A 31 21.79 -42.64 24.21
N GLN A 32 22.16 -41.88 23.18
CA GLN A 32 22.73 -40.57 23.39
C GLN A 32 21.64 -39.66 23.95
N PRO A 33 21.92 -38.82 24.96
CA PRO A 33 21.03 -37.75 25.35
C PRO A 33 20.71 -36.94 24.10
N ALA A 34 19.44 -36.82 23.75
CA ALA A 34 19.03 -35.97 22.64
C ALA A 34 19.61 -34.58 22.89
N GLU A 35 20.55 -34.13 22.05
CA GLU A 35 20.99 -32.75 22.06
C GLU A 35 19.75 -31.86 21.95
N PRO A 36 19.63 -30.80 22.77
CA PRO A 36 18.49 -29.90 22.67
C PRO A 36 18.50 -29.35 21.24
N VAL A 37 17.49 -29.75 20.45
CA VAL A 37 17.29 -29.27 19.09
C VAL A 37 17.43 -27.75 19.14
N PRO A 38 18.33 -27.15 18.34
CA PRO A 38 18.52 -25.71 18.36
C PRO A 38 17.14 -25.10 18.12
N THR A 39 16.61 -24.47 19.16
CA THR A 39 15.34 -23.78 19.08
C THR A 39 15.64 -22.52 18.28
N VAL A 40 15.63 -22.66 16.96
CA VAL A 40 15.59 -21.52 16.06
C VAL A 40 14.39 -20.74 16.55
N LYS A 41 14.63 -19.60 17.23
CA LYS A 41 13.57 -18.64 17.50
C LYS A 41 12.96 -18.38 16.13
N ALA A 42 11.78 -18.92 15.89
CA ALA A 42 11.04 -18.62 14.67
C ALA A 42 10.99 -17.09 14.65
N ILE A 43 11.76 -16.49 13.74
CA ILE A 43 11.60 -15.08 13.46
C ILE A 43 10.13 -14.98 13.10
N ASP A 44 9.37 -14.25 13.90
CA ASP A 44 7.93 -14.15 13.76
C ASP A 44 7.68 -13.27 12.53
N TYR A 45 7.89 -13.84 11.33
CA TYR A 45 7.79 -13.19 10.04
C TYR A 45 6.45 -12.45 9.90
N SER A 46 5.43 -12.90 10.64
CA SER A 46 4.14 -12.25 10.80
C SER A 46 4.25 -10.86 11.46
N LYS A 47 4.95 -10.72 12.60
CA LYS A 47 5.11 -9.43 13.30
C LYS A 47 5.87 -8.40 12.46
N GLN A 48 6.95 -8.82 11.80
CA GLN A 48 7.71 -7.94 10.90
C GLN A 48 6.87 -7.49 9.70
N SER A 49 6.04 -8.38 9.14
CA SER A 49 5.14 -8.03 8.04
C SER A 49 4.07 -7.01 8.44
N VAL A 50 3.51 -7.11 9.65
CA VAL A 50 2.53 -6.14 10.16
C VAL A 50 3.17 -4.77 10.39
N GLN A 51 4.38 -4.71 10.94
CA GLN A 51 5.09 -3.43 11.12
C GLN A 51 5.37 -2.74 9.77
N GLN A 52 5.75 -3.49 8.74
CA GLN A 52 5.93 -2.92 7.39
C GLN A 52 4.61 -2.40 6.80
N LEU A 53 3.49 -3.09 7.03
CA LEU A 53 2.18 -2.62 6.62
C LEU A 53 1.74 -1.36 7.37
N GLU A 54 2.06 -1.22 8.65
CA GLU A 54 1.80 0.00 9.44
C GLU A 54 2.60 1.20 8.90
N GLN A 55 3.87 0.99 8.54
CA GLN A 55 4.68 2.02 7.88
C GLN A 55 4.12 2.39 6.50
N SER A 56 3.68 1.40 5.73
CA SER A 56 3.01 1.62 4.44
C SER A 56 1.71 2.41 4.62
N ALA A 57 0.91 2.12 5.66
CA ALA A 57 -0.32 2.84 5.96
C ALA A 57 -0.03 4.31 6.27
N THR A 58 0.97 4.56 7.11
CA THR A 58 1.44 5.92 7.46
C THR A 58 1.88 6.69 6.21
N THR A 59 2.64 6.03 5.33
CA THR A 59 3.12 6.62 4.08
C THR A 59 1.96 6.95 3.13
N ALA A 60 0.99 6.03 2.98
CA ALA A 60 -0.20 6.27 2.16
C ALA A 60 -1.04 7.44 2.70
N GLN A 61 -1.20 7.52 4.03
CA GLN A 61 -1.89 8.64 4.70
C GLN A 61 -1.19 9.97 4.41
N LYS A 62 0.14 9.99 4.45
CA LYS A 62 0.93 11.19 4.12
C LYS A 62 0.73 11.61 2.66
N VAL A 63 0.79 10.66 1.72
CA VAL A 63 0.55 10.95 0.29
C VAL A 63 -0.85 11.51 0.06
N LEU A 64 -1.86 11.00 0.76
CA LEU A 64 -3.22 11.55 0.71
C LEU A 64 -3.26 13.01 1.18
N SER A 65 -2.67 13.29 2.35
CA SER A 65 -2.59 14.66 2.89
C SER A 65 -1.85 15.63 1.95
N ASP A 66 -0.70 15.20 1.42
CA ASP A 66 0.09 15.98 0.47
C ASP A 66 -0.71 16.26 -0.82
N SER A 67 -1.49 15.29 -1.30
CA SER A 67 -2.35 15.43 -2.50
C SER A 67 -3.51 16.39 -2.25
N GLN A 68 -4.16 16.30 -1.08
CA GLN A 68 -5.22 17.23 -0.69
C GLN A 68 -4.70 18.67 -0.57
N THR A 69 -3.51 18.84 0.00
CA THR A 69 -2.86 20.16 0.10
C THR A 69 -2.61 20.76 -1.29
N LYS A 70 -2.10 19.96 -2.24
CA LYS A 70 -1.92 20.40 -3.64
C LYS A 70 -3.24 20.78 -4.30
N LEU A 71 -4.30 19.99 -4.08
CA LEU A 71 -5.63 20.31 -4.60
C LEU A 71 -6.11 21.69 -4.10
N THR A 72 -6.02 21.95 -2.80
CA THR A 72 -6.39 23.26 -2.23
C THR A 72 -5.57 24.40 -2.81
N GLN A 73 -4.27 24.20 -3.03
CA GLN A 73 -3.40 25.22 -3.64
C GLN A 73 -3.84 25.55 -5.06
N VAL A 74 -4.16 24.54 -5.88
CA VAL A 74 -4.62 24.74 -7.26
C VAL A 74 -5.97 25.46 -7.29
N GLU A 75 -6.91 25.08 -6.43
CA GLU A 75 -8.22 25.75 -6.30
C GLU A 75 -8.08 27.23 -5.88
N THR A 76 -7.13 27.51 -4.98
CA THR A 76 -6.80 28.88 -4.57
C THR A 76 -6.27 29.70 -5.75
N GLN A 77 -5.31 29.14 -6.50
CA GLN A 77 -4.75 29.80 -7.68
C GLN A 77 -5.81 30.07 -8.76
N ILE A 78 -6.73 29.13 -8.99
CA ILE A 78 -7.86 29.31 -9.91
C ILE A 78 -8.75 30.48 -9.47
N THR A 79 -9.04 30.56 -8.17
CA THR A 79 -9.85 31.65 -7.59
C THR A 79 -9.18 33.01 -7.81
N GLU A 80 -7.87 33.10 -7.57
CA GLU A 80 -7.10 34.32 -7.80
C GLU A 80 -7.07 34.73 -9.27
N ILE A 81 -6.89 33.78 -10.19
CA ILE A 81 -6.94 34.04 -11.64
C ILE A 81 -8.32 34.56 -12.06
N ASN A 82 -9.39 33.94 -11.59
CA ASN A 82 -10.76 34.39 -11.87
C ASN A 82 -11.03 35.80 -11.35
N ARG A 83 -10.51 36.13 -10.16
CA ARG A 83 -10.56 37.50 -9.62
C ARG A 83 -9.83 38.48 -10.53
N ARG A 84 -8.62 38.14 -10.98
CA ARG A 84 -7.85 38.96 -11.93
C ARG A 84 -8.58 39.16 -13.25
N ILE A 85 -9.19 38.11 -13.82
CA ILE A 85 -10.00 38.18 -15.05
C ILE A 85 -11.17 39.16 -14.87
N THR A 86 -11.86 39.08 -13.73
CA THR A 86 -12.99 39.98 -13.41
C THR A 86 -12.53 41.43 -13.36
N THR A 87 -11.42 41.73 -12.68
CA THR A 87 -10.84 43.07 -12.62
C THR A 87 -10.44 43.57 -14.01
N LEU A 88 -9.74 42.75 -14.80
CA LEU A 88 -9.33 43.12 -16.16
C LEU A 88 -10.53 43.43 -17.06
N ASN A 89 -11.61 42.65 -16.97
CA ASN A 89 -12.82 42.90 -17.73
C ASN A 89 -13.47 44.24 -17.37
N GLU A 90 -13.52 44.60 -16.08
CA GLU A 90 -14.08 45.89 -15.67
C GLU A 90 -13.17 47.05 -16.07
N GLU A 91 -11.86 46.91 -15.93
CA GLU A 91 -10.89 47.92 -16.39
C GLU A 91 -10.99 48.17 -17.91
N ILE A 92 -11.10 47.10 -18.71
CA ILE A 92 -11.34 47.18 -20.15
C ILE A 92 -12.65 47.94 -20.42
N ARG A 93 -13.74 47.57 -19.75
CA ARG A 93 -15.05 48.21 -19.92
C ARG A 93 -15.02 49.70 -19.59
N VAL A 94 -14.31 50.10 -18.54
CA VAL A 94 -14.13 51.51 -18.17
C VAL A 94 -13.36 52.27 -19.25
N LEU A 95 -12.25 51.69 -19.74
CA LEU A 95 -11.44 52.29 -20.78
C LEU A 95 -12.20 52.41 -22.11
N GLU A 96 -13.00 51.42 -22.48
CA GLU A 96 -13.83 51.43 -23.71
C GLU A 96 -14.92 52.52 -23.67
N LYS A 97 -15.41 52.88 -22.48
CA LYS A 97 -16.46 53.90 -22.30
C LYS A 97 -15.92 55.31 -22.12
N ALA A 98 -14.60 55.49 -22.01
CA ALA A 98 -14.01 56.81 -21.91
C ALA A 98 -14.28 57.63 -23.18
N GLU A 99 -14.49 58.94 -23.04
CA GLU A 99 -14.75 59.84 -24.18
C GLU A 99 -13.61 59.81 -25.22
N LYS A 100 -12.38 59.60 -24.75
CA LYS A 100 -11.20 59.33 -25.58
C LYS A 100 -10.50 58.07 -25.05
N PRO A 101 -10.83 56.88 -25.57
CA PRO A 101 -10.21 55.64 -25.14
C PRO A 101 -8.71 55.63 -25.42
N ASP A 102 -7.91 55.26 -24.44
CA ASP A 102 -6.48 54.99 -24.63
C ASP A 102 -6.32 53.62 -25.28
N ALA A 103 -6.02 53.62 -26.59
CA ALA A 103 -5.87 52.41 -27.38
C ALA A 103 -4.70 51.51 -26.91
N ASN A 104 -3.62 52.10 -26.38
CA ASN A 104 -2.48 51.35 -25.88
C ASN A 104 -2.84 50.66 -24.57
N ALA A 105 -3.45 51.40 -23.63
CA ALA A 105 -3.93 50.82 -22.38
C ALA A 105 -4.97 49.70 -22.63
N LEU A 106 -5.89 49.89 -23.58
CA LEU A 106 -6.85 48.85 -23.96
C LEU A 106 -6.17 47.60 -24.52
N LYS A 107 -5.16 47.77 -25.37
CA LYS A 107 -4.41 46.64 -25.92
C LYS A 107 -3.70 45.87 -24.81
N GLU A 108 -2.98 46.56 -23.93
CA GLU A 108 -2.27 45.95 -22.81
C GLU A 108 -3.21 45.15 -21.90
N LYS A 109 -4.38 45.71 -21.57
CA LYS A 109 -5.37 45.01 -20.73
C LYS A 109 -5.98 43.79 -21.41
N ARG A 110 -6.26 43.88 -22.71
CA ARG A 110 -6.76 42.74 -23.51
C ARG A 110 -5.71 41.63 -23.63
N ASP A 111 -4.45 41.98 -23.86
CA ASP A 111 -3.36 41.01 -23.91
C ASP A 111 -3.21 40.31 -22.55
N ALA A 112 -3.22 41.07 -21.44
CA ALA A 112 -3.20 40.51 -20.08
C ALA A 112 -4.42 39.63 -19.77
N LEU A 113 -5.60 39.95 -20.31
CA LEU A 113 -6.81 39.14 -20.19
C LEU A 113 -6.66 37.81 -20.95
N VAL A 114 -6.07 37.83 -22.15
CA VAL A 114 -5.77 36.61 -22.92
C VAL A 114 -4.82 35.71 -22.13
N GLU A 115 -3.74 36.27 -21.59
CA GLU A 115 -2.80 35.53 -20.74
C GLU A 115 -3.46 34.93 -19.49
N ALA A 116 -4.31 35.70 -18.81
CA ALA A 116 -5.03 35.22 -17.62
C ALA A 116 -6.00 34.07 -17.96
N ASN A 117 -6.70 34.13 -19.09
CA ASN A 117 -7.57 33.04 -19.56
C ASN A 117 -6.78 31.78 -19.97
N GLN A 118 -5.60 31.95 -20.57
CA GLN A 118 -4.71 30.82 -20.86
C GLN A 118 -4.21 30.17 -19.56
N ALA A 119 -3.78 30.98 -18.59
CA ALA A 119 -3.37 30.48 -17.27
C ALA A 119 -4.52 29.73 -16.58
N LEU A 120 -5.75 30.26 -16.62
CA LEU A 120 -6.94 29.58 -16.10
C LEU A 120 -7.15 28.21 -16.76
N THR A 121 -6.99 28.14 -18.09
CA THR A 121 -7.13 26.89 -18.85
C THR A 121 -6.11 25.85 -18.40
N VAL A 122 -4.85 26.26 -18.21
CA VAL A 122 -3.78 25.37 -17.71
C VAL A 122 -4.09 24.90 -16.29
N GLN A 123 -4.49 25.81 -15.40
CA GLN A 123 -4.81 25.49 -14.01
C GLN A 123 -6.01 24.55 -13.89
N ASN A 124 -7.03 24.70 -14.72
CA ASN A 124 -8.17 23.77 -14.74
C ASN A 124 -7.75 22.35 -15.16
N LYS A 125 -6.76 22.20 -16.06
CA LYS A 125 -6.20 20.88 -16.38
C LYS A 125 -5.44 20.29 -15.19
N ILE A 126 -4.65 21.12 -14.50
CA ILE A 126 -3.93 20.71 -13.29
C ILE A 126 -4.91 20.31 -12.18
N LEU A 127 -6.05 21.01 -12.05
CA LEU A 127 -7.10 20.68 -11.08
C LEU A 127 -7.61 19.25 -11.30
N VAL A 128 -7.90 18.87 -12.54
CA VAL A 128 -8.36 17.50 -12.85
C VAL A 128 -7.32 16.46 -12.43
N VAL A 129 -6.04 16.71 -12.69
CA VAL A 129 -4.95 15.81 -12.26
C VAL A 129 -4.88 15.75 -10.73
N ALA A 130 -4.92 16.89 -10.03
CA ALA A 130 -4.88 16.92 -8.57
C ALA A 130 -6.08 16.18 -7.93
N GLN A 131 -7.28 16.28 -8.52
CA GLN A 131 -8.45 15.52 -8.09
C GLN A 131 -8.26 14.01 -8.29
N GLN A 132 -7.65 13.59 -9.40
CA GLN A 132 -7.32 12.19 -9.65
C GLN A 132 -6.28 11.66 -8.66
N ASP A 133 -5.25 12.45 -8.36
CA ASP A 133 -4.23 12.10 -7.37
C ASP A 133 -4.83 11.87 -5.98
N VAL A 134 -5.73 12.76 -5.53
CA VAL A 134 -6.46 12.58 -4.27
C VAL A 134 -7.26 11.29 -4.28
N LYS A 135 -8.00 11.01 -5.35
CA LYS A 135 -8.80 9.77 -5.48
C LYS A 135 -7.91 8.53 -5.43
N GLN A 136 -6.78 8.54 -6.13
CA GLN A 136 -5.85 7.42 -6.13
C GLN A 136 -5.20 7.22 -4.76
N ALA A 137 -4.83 8.31 -4.07
CA ALA A 137 -4.27 8.24 -2.73
C ALA A 137 -5.28 7.69 -1.72
N GLN A 138 -6.56 8.06 -1.83
CA GLN A 138 -7.64 7.48 -1.01
C GLN A 138 -7.76 5.97 -1.21
N ILE A 139 -7.77 5.50 -2.47
CA ILE A 139 -7.81 4.08 -2.80
C ILE A 139 -6.63 3.34 -2.17
N ASN A 140 -5.42 3.91 -2.28
CA ASN A 140 -4.22 3.30 -1.71
C ASN A 140 -4.29 3.19 -0.18
N VAL A 141 -4.78 4.25 0.50
CA VAL A 141 -5.01 4.23 1.94
C VAL A 141 -5.98 3.10 2.31
N THR A 142 -7.14 3.02 1.64
CA THR A 142 -8.13 1.98 1.92
C THR A 142 -7.56 0.58 1.71
N ASN A 143 -6.85 0.34 0.61
CA ASN A 143 -6.27 -0.97 0.32
C ASN A 143 -5.24 -1.39 1.38
N VAL A 144 -4.32 -0.49 1.77
CA VAL A 144 -3.31 -0.81 2.78
C VAL A 144 -3.95 -1.04 4.15
N GLN A 145 -4.97 -0.27 4.52
CA GLN A 145 -5.70 -0.47 5.76
C GLN A 145 -6.44 -1.82 5.79
N ASN A 146 -7.11 -2.21 4.70
CA ASN A 146 -7.79 -3.50 4.61
C ASN A 146 -6.81 -4.67 4.77
N ILE A 147 -5.66 -4.62 4.08
CA ILE A 147 -4.61 -5.65 4.20
C ILE A 147 -4.07 -5.70 5.63
N LEU A 148 -3.85 -4.55 6.27
CA LEU A 148 -3.38 -4.49 7.65
C LEU A 148 -4.38 -5.12 8.62
N ILE A 149 -5.68 -4.87 8.45
CA ILE A 149 -6.75 -5.47 9.26
C ILE A 149 -6.76 -6.99 9.09
N GLU A 150 -6.75 -7.48 7.85
CA GLU A 150 -6.72 -8.91 7.56
C GLU A 150 -5.50 -9.60 8.18
N LYS A 151 -4.31 -8.99 8.06
CA LYS A 151 -3.07 -9.54 8.63
C LYS A 151 -3.04 -9.53 10.16
N LYS A 152 -3.62 -8.52 10.80
CA LYS A 152 -3.78 -8.50 12.26
C LYS A 152 -4.75 -9.60 12.72
N ALA A 153 -5.87 -9.78 12.01
CA ALA A 153 -6.83 -10.85 12.30
C ALA A 153 -6.22 -12.25 12.11
N GLU A 154 -5.30 -12.44 11.16
CA GLU A 154 -4.55 -13.70 11.00
C GLU A 154 -3.60 -13.99 12.17
N GLN A 155 -3.00 -12.96 12.79
CA GLN A 155 -2.14 -13.14 13.98
C GLN A 155 -2.90 -13.58 15.22
N GLU A 156 -4.18 -13.20 15.34
CA GLU A 156 -5.02 -13.56 16.49
C GLU A 156 -5.59 -14.98 16.41
N LYS A 157 -5.40 -15.68 15.27
CA LYS A 157 -5.82 -17.08 15.16
C LYS A 157 -4.89 -17.98 15.98
N PRO A 158 -5.43 -18.89 16.82
CA PRO A 158 -4.61 -19.84 17.56
C PRO A 158 -3.79 -20.70 16.59
N PRO A 159 -2.54 -21.07 16.94
CA PRO A 159 -1.74 -21.93 16.10
C PRO A 159 -2.51 -23.23 15.85
N VAL A 160 -2.68 -23.59 14.58
CA VAL A 160 -3.21 -24.90 14.20
C VAL A 160 -2.19 -25.92 14.68
N VAL A 161 -2.48 -26.55 15.82
CA VAL A 161 -1.75 -27.74 16.26
C VAL A 161 -2.12 -28.84 15.27
N VAL A 162 -1.26 -29.05 14.28
CA VAL A 162 -1.30 -30.27 13.48
C VAL A 162 -0.84 -31.37 14.42
N VAL A 163 -1.79 -32.03 15.08
CA VAL A 163 -1.53 -33.32 15.70
C VAL A 163 -1.23 -34.26 14.53
N PRO A 164 -0.02 -34.85 14.43
CA PRO A 164 0.22 -35.89 13.46
C PRO A 164 -0.79 -37.00 13.76
N ASP A 165 -1.63 -37.36 12.79
CA ASP A 165 -2.44 -38.56 12.89
C ASP A 165 -1.48 -39.72 13.18
N ASN A 166 -1.52 -40.18 14.43
CA ASN A 166 -0.80 -41.38 14.82
C ASN A 166 -1.43 -42.49 13.96
N PRO A 167 -0.66 -43.20 13.10
CA PRO A 167 -1.24 -44.26 12.30
C PRO A 167 -1.82 -45.29 13.25
N SER A 168 -3.16 -45.40 13.25
CA SER A 168 -3.89 -46.34 14.08
C SER A 168 -3.35 -47.73 13.79
N GLN A 169 -2.82 -48.40 14.82
CA GLN A 169 -2.49 -49.83 14.72
C GLN A 169 -3.77 -50.59 14.34
N PRO A 170 -3.68 -51.61 13.46
CA PRO A 170 -4.85 -52.36 13.02
C PRO A 170 -5.48 -53.11 14.21
N ASN A 171 -6.79 -52.95 14.36
CA ASN A 171 -7.61 -53.63 15.36
C ASN A 171 -7.41 -55.15 15.28
N GLN A 172 -7.03 -55.77 16.40
CA GLN A 172 -7.18 -57.21 16.57
C GLN A 172 -8.67 -57.58 16.67
N PRO A 173 -9.11 -58.76 16.18
CA PRO A 173 -10.50 -59.16 16.24
C PRO A 173 -10.89 -59.55 17.67
N THR A 174 -11.94 -58.92 18.18
CA THR A 174 -12.65 -59.35 19.39
C THR A 174 -13.37 -60.67 19.10
N GLN A 175 -13.05 -61.74 19.83
CA GLN A 175 -13.84 -62.98 19.87
C GLN A 175 -14.91 -62.91 20.99
N PRO A 176 -15.99 -63.70 20.91
CA PRO A 176 -17.34 -63.26 21.27
C PRO A 176 -17.72 -63.52 22.73
N GLU A 177 -18.74 -62.78 23.15
CA GLU A 177 -19.48 -62.89 24.41
C GLU A 177 -19.95 -64.33 24.68
N GLN A 178 -19.80 -64.77 25.94
CA GLN A 178 -20.58 -65.89 26.49
C GLN A 178 -21.61 -65.36 27.50
N PRO A 179 -22.79 -66.01 27.59
CA PRO A 179 -24.01 -65.40 28.12
C PRO A 179 -24.13 -65.51 29.64
N SER A 180 -24.87 -64.57 30.21
CA SER A 180 -25.22 -64.44 31.63
C SER A 180 -25.99 -65.65 32.21
N GLU A 181 -25.64 -65.98 33.47
CA GLU A 181 -26.41 -66.50 34.65
C GLU A 181 -27.72 -67.33 34.47
N PRO A 182 -28.03 -68.28 35.38
CA PRO A 182 -28.35 -68.05 36.81
C PRO A 182 -27.73 -69.11 37.76
N GLU A 183 -27.84 -69.12 39.09
CA GLU A 183 -28.78 -68.60 40.09
C GLU A 183 -28.05 -68.45 41.44
#